data_AF-A0A6S7JHL4-F1
#
_entry.id   AF-A0A6S7JHL4-F1
#
_cell.length_a   1.000
_cell.length_b   1.000
_cell.length_c   1.000
_cell.angle_alpha   90.00
_cell.angle_beta   90.00
_cell.angle_gamma   90.00
#
_symmetry.space_group_name_H-M   'P 1'
#
loop_
_entity.id
_entity.type
_entity.pdbx_description
1 polymer ?
#
loop_
_entity_poly.entity_id
_entity_poly.type
_entity_poly.pdbx_seq_one_letter_code
_entity_poly.pdbx_strand_id
1 'polypeptide(L)'
;MATYLQNHHHHMKKKLEQEVTTLKESNEDLKFQLQKLQMVVDNLKGLPSIIEQLKDTVDKSKTEVTKNASLQKTPRASTPKNTSSQVVPFVSSKSTSKICTTLFDQTSSPSSSPSISEECGHDSATIEIHPAIQILPSQKKLLDAMADPKTYIYSIMEMLWSRSVLATHSMTGKVSNAHKDKDAKPCLDQVKVVALCGKLNLAFFQ
;
A
#
# COMPACT_ATOMS: atom_id res chain seq x y z
N MET A 1 12.18 44.64 -50.77
CA MET A 1 12.73 43.26 -50.64
C MET A 1 13.76 43.14 -49.53
N ALA A 2 14.73 44.06 -49.40
CA ALA A 2 15.76 44.01 -48.34
C ALA A 2 15.22 44.03 -46.90
N THR A 3 14.19 44.84 -46.62
CA THR A 3 13.56 44.94 -45.28
C THR A 3 12.86 43.66 -44.84
N TYR A 4 12.27 42.91 -45.77
CA TYR A 4 11.60 41.64 -45.48
C TYR A 4 12.61 40.56 -45.05
N LEU A 5 13.73 40.45 -45.76
CA LEU A 5 14.80 39.50 -45.42
C LEU A 5 15.41 39.80 -44.04
N GLN A 6 15.58 41.09 -43.72
CA GLN A 6 16.13 41.51 -42.44
C GLN A 6 15.18 41.21 -41.26
N ASN A 7 13.88 41.45 -41.45
CA ASN A 7 12.85 41.12 -40.45
C ASN A 7 12.73 39.60 -40.25
N HIS A 8 12.78 38.82 -41.32
CA HIS A 8 12.74 37.37 -41.24
C HIS A 8 13.96 36.80 -40.49
N HIS A 9 15.16 37.32 -40.76
CA HIS A 9 16.37 36.94 -40.03
C HIS A 9 16.26 37.27 -38.54
N HIS A 10 15.77 38.47 -38.21
CA HIS A 10 15.58 38.88 -36.82
C HIS A 10 14.58 37.97 -36.08
N HIS A 11 13.47 37.61 -36.73
CA HIS A 11 12.48 36.69 -36.16
C HIS A 11 13.06 35.29 -35.90
N MET A 12 13.80 34.73 -36.86
CA MET A 12 14.45 33.44 -36.72
C MET A 12 15.47 33.43 -35.58
N LYS A 13 16.26 34.51 -35.46
CA LYS A 13 17.23 34.67 -34.37
C LYS A 13 16.53 34.67 -33.01
N LYS A 14 15.45 35.45 -32.85
CA LYS A 14 14.68 35.51 -31.61
C LYS A 14 14.07 34.15 -31.24
N LYS A 15 13.55 33.41 -32.23
CA LYS A 15 13.01 32.06 -32.03
C LYS A 15 14.07 31.09 -31.52
N LEU A 16 15.27 31.13 -32.13
CA LEU A 16 16.39 30.29 -31.70
C LEU A 16 16.84 30.61 -30.27
N GLU A 17 16.93 31.88 -29.92
CA GLU A 17 17.30 32.33 -28.57
C GLU A 17 16.28 31.88 -27.52
N GLN A 18 14.98 31.91 -27.85
CA GLN A 18 13.92 31.41 -26.99
C GLN A 18 13.99 29.89 -26.79
N GLU A 19 14.30 29.14 -27.85
CA GLU A 19 14.43 27.69 -27.77
C GLU A 19 15.64 27.29 -26.91
N VAL A 20 16.78 27.98 -27.09
CA VAL A 20 17.98 27.77 -26.27
C VAL A 20 17.73 28.07 -24.79
N THR A 21 17.00 29.14 -24.47
CA THR A 21 16.66 29.47 -23.08
C THR A 21 15.74 28.42 -22.46
N THR A 22 14.71 27.98 -23.18
CA THR A 22 13.80 26.91 -22.73
C THR A 22 14.53 25.58 -22.50
N LEU A 23 15.43 25.21 -23.41
CA LEU A 23 16.26 24.00 -23.28
C LEU A 23 17.24 24.09 -22.11
N LYS A 24 17.74 25.28 -21.82
CA LYS A 24 18.63 25.51 -20.68
C LYS A 24 17.88 25.37 -19.35
N GLU A 25 16.69 25.95 -19.24
CA GLU A 25 15.83 25.80 -18.07
C GLU A 25 15.44 24.34 -17.84
N SER A 26 15.08 23.63 -18.91
CA SER A 26 14.75 22.19 -18.84
C SER A 26 15.94 21.34 -18.39
N ASN A 27 17.16 21.69 -18.81
CA ASN A 27 18.37 20.98 -18.36
C ASN A 27 18.67 21.23 -16.87
N GLU A 28 18.47 22.45 -16.37
CA GLU A 28 18.64 22.73 -14.94
C GLU A 28 17.59 22.00 -14.09
N ASP A 29 16.33 21.94 -14.55
CA ASP A 29 15.29 21.15 -13.87
C ASP A 29 15.62 19.66 -13.84
N LEU A 30 16.03 19.07 -14.98
CA LEU A 30 16.45 17.68 -15.05
C LEU A 30 17.63 17.38 -14.11
N LYS A 31 18.59 18.30 -14.02
CA LYS A 31 19.73 18.18 -13.10
C LYS A 31 19.29 18.19 -11.64
N PHE A 32 18.33 19.05 -11.28
CA PHE A 32 17.74 19.08 -9.94
C PHE A 32 16.99 17.78 -9.62
N GLN A 33 16.22 17.25 -10.57
CA GLN A 33 15.52 15.98 -10.40
C GLN A 33 16.50 14.81 -10.22
N LEU A 34 17.59 14.77 -11.00
CA LEU A 34 18.65 13.77 -10.84
C LEU A 34 19.29 13.83 -9.44
N GLN A 35 19.56 15.03 -8.92
CA GLN A 35 20.09 15.20 -7.56
C GLN A 35 19.10 14.69 -6.50
N LYS A 36 17.81 15.02 -6.64
CA LYS A 36 16.77 14.53 -5.73
C LYS A 36 16.68 13.01 -5.75
N LEU A 37 16.70 12.41 -6.94
CA LEU A 37 16.64 10.95 -7.09
C LEU A 37 17.87 10.27 -6.49
N GLN A 38 19.07 10.83 -6.68
CA GLN A 38 20.30 10.34 -6.07
C GLN A 38 20.20 10.29 -4.54
N MET A 39 19.64 11.34 -3.92
CA MET A 39 19.42 11.38 -2.48
C MET A 39 18.44 10.29 -2.01
N VAL A 40 17.35 10.05 -2.74
CA VAL A 40 16.41 8.96 -2.43
C VAL A 40 17.10 7.60 -2.52
N VAL A 41 17.90 7.36 -3.56
CA VAL A 41 18.67 6.13 -3.72
C VAL A 41 19.62 5.91 -2.54
N ASP A 42 20.32 6.95 -2.09
CA ASP A 42 21.24 6.83 -0.97
C ASP A 42 20.52 6.57 0.37
N ASN A 43 19.32 7.14 0.56
CA ASN A 43 18.47 6.82 1.71
C ASN A 43 17.99 5.36 1.67
N LEU A 44 17.60 4.85 0.50
CA LEU A 44 17.14 3.48 0.33
C LEU A 44 18.27 2.44 0.49
N LYS A 45 19.51 2.78 0.14
CA LYS A 45 20.68 1.91 0.36
C LYS A 45 20.93 1.57 1.83
N GLY A 46 20.42 2.37 2.78
CA GLY A 46 20.51 2.10 4.21
C GLY A 46 19.51 1.06 4.73
N LEU A 47 18.40 0.83 4.02
CA LEU A 47 17.33 -0.07 4.45
C LEU A 47 17.76 -1.53 4.62
N PRO A 48 18.58 -2.13 3.73
CA PRO A 48 19.05 -3.51 3.90
C PRO A 48 19.74 -3.75 5.25
N SER A 49 20.55 -2.79 5.71
CA SER A 49 21.26 -2.90 6.99
C SER A 49 20.30 -2.84 8.19
N ILE A 50 19.27 -1.98 8.11
CA ILE A 50 18.23 -1.87 9.15
C ILE A 50 17.40 -3.15 9.22
N ILE A 51 17.05 -3.72 8.06
CA ILE A 51 16.31 -4.99 7.97
C ILE A 51 17.13 -6.13 8.59
N GLU A 52 18.44 -6.18 8.36
CA GLU A 52 19.32 -7.18 8.95
C GLU A 52 19.41 -7.05 10.47
N GLN A 53 19.55 -5.84 11.01
CA GLN A 53 19.55 -5.59 12.46
C GLN A 53 18.21 -5.94 13.13
N LEU A 54 17.09 -5.65 12.48
CA LEU A 54 15.75 -6.03 12.95
C LEU A 54 15.58 -7.55 12.97
N LYS A 55 16.04 -8.23 11.92
CA LYS A 55 16.02 -9.71 11.84
C LYS A 55 16.83 -10.32 12.99
N ASP A 56 18.04 -9.85 13.23
CA ASP A 56 18.88 -10.33 14.33
C ASP A 56 18.23 -10.11 15.71
N THR A 57 17.51 -9.00 15.88
CA THR A 57 16.78 -8.70 17.12
C THR A 57 15.57 -9.63 17.31
N VAL A 58 14.85 -9.95 16.24
CA VAL A 58 13.74 -10.93 16.26
C VAL A 58 14.26 -12.34 16.56
N ASP A 59 15.38 -12.75 15.96
CA ASP A 59 15.97 -14.06 16.21
C ASP A 59 16.50 -14.18 17.66
N LYS A 60 17.14 -13.13 18.19
CA LYS A 60 17.55 -13.07 19.61
C LYS A 60 16.36 -13.19 20.56
N SER A 61 15.31 -12.39 20.37
CA SER A 61 14.12 -12.45 21.23
C SER A 61 13.39 -13.81 21.15
N LYS A 62 13.33 -14.44 19.97
CA LYS A 62 12.76 -15.78 19.80
C LYS A 62 13.54 -16.86 20.57
N THR A 63 14.87 -16.76 20.61
CA THR A 63 15.70 -17.69 21.38
C THR A 63 15.60 -17.51 22.90
N GLU A 64 15.38 -16.28 23.40
CA GLU A 64 15.16 -16.02 24.83
C GLU A 64 13.78 -16.51 25.32
N VAL A 65 12.72 -16.31 24.53
CA VAL A 65 11.38 -16.82 24.86
C VAL A 65 11.36 -18.35 24.95
N THR A 66 12.19 -19.02 24.15
CA THR A 66 12.30 -20.49 24.15
C THR A 66 13.09 -21.02 25.36
N LYS A 67 14.06 -20.25 25.88
CA LYS A 67 14.86 -20.64 27.07
C LYS A 67 14.08 -20.47 28.38
N ASN A 68 13.19 -19.48 28.47
CA ASN A 68 12.43 -19.20 29.69
C ASN A 68 11.21 -20.11 29.90
N ALA A 69 10.81 -20.91 28.90
CA ALA A 69 9.72 -21.89 29.02
C ALA A 69 10.16 -23.24 29.65
N SER A 70 11.46 -23.44 29.91
CA SER A 70 12.03 -24.73 30.35
C SER A 70 12.60 -24.70 31.78
N LEU A 71 11.88 -24.09 32.74
CA LEU A 71 12.21 -24.19 34.17
C LEU A 71 10.94 -24.37 35.02
N GLN A 72 10.25 -25.51 34.88
CA GLN A 72 9.52 -26.12 36.00
C GLN A 72 9.70 -27.64 35.97
N LYS A 73 10.76 -28.11 36.66
CA LYS A 73 10.88 -29.49 37.15
C LYS A 73 10.83 -29.45 38.68
N THR A 74 9.84 -30.09 39.28
CA THR A 74 9.90 -30.58 40.67
C THR A 74 9.22 -31.96 40.78
N PRO A 75 9.60 -32.78 41.76
CA PRO A 75 9.59 -34.24 41.64
C PRO A 75 8.38 -34.94 42.28
N ARG A 76 8.17 -36.17 41.78
CA ARG A 76 7.32 -37.28 42.24
C ARG A 76 7.34 -37.50 43.76
N ALA A 77 6.16 -37.56 44.39
CA ALA A 77 5.96 -38.25 45.67
C ALA A 77 4.55 -38.89 45.77
N SER A 78 4.59 -40.12 46.29
CA SER A 78 3.61 -41.15 46.64
C SER A 78 2.18 -40.75 47.11
N THR A 79 1.20 -41.52 46.63
CA THR A 79 -0.12 -41.85 47.22
C THR A 79 -0.05 -42.22 48.72
N PRO A 80 -1.13 -42.06 49.54
CA PRO A 80 -2.32 -42.94 49.43
C PRO A 80 -3.72 -42.37 49.77
N LYS A 81 -4.73 -43.03 49.15
CA LYS A 81 -6.14 -43.32 49.56
C LYS A 81 -6.93 -42.30 50.41
N ASN A 82 -8.04 -41.80 49.86
CA ASN A 82 -9.34 -41.93 50.53
C ASN A 82 -10.52 -41.95 49.52
N THR A 83 -11.51 -42.74 49.90
CA THR A 83 -12.72 -43.21 49.23
C THR A 83 -13.82 -42.15 49.14
N SER A 84 -14.48 -42.00 48.00
CA SER A 84 -15.96 -41.90 47.94
C SER A 84 -16.47 -41.95 46.49
N SER A 85 -17.49 -42.75 46.29
CA SER A 85 -18.16 -43.10 45.03
C SER A 85 -18.96 -41.95 44.42
N GLN A 86 -18.99 -41.84 43.09
CA GLN A 86 -20.25 -41.96 42.32
C GLN A 86 -19.99 -42.10 40.81
N VAL A 87 -20.90 -42.81 40.17
CA VAL A 87 -20.83 -43.43 38.85
C VAL A 87 -21.33 -42.47 37.75
N VAL A 88 -20.66 -42.58 36.59
CA VAL A 88 -20.88 -42.11 35.20
C VAL A 88 -22.34 -42.20 34.66
N PRO A 89 -22.71 -41.66 33.45
CA PRO A 89 -21.92 -41.37 32.23
C PRO A 89 -22.15 -40.00 31.54
N PHE A 90 -21.15 -39.35 30.95
CA PHE A 90 -20.50 -39.54 29.63
C PHE A 90 -21.43 -39.42 28.40
N VAL A 91 -21.37 -38.26 27.73
CA VAL A 91 -21.13 -37.98 26.28
C VAL A 91 -21.28 -36.45 26.09
N SER A 92 -20.60 -35.70 25.23
CA SER A 92 -19.43 -35.87 24.35
C SER A 92 -19.07 -34.44 23.86
N SER A 93 -17.78 -34.12 23.82
CA SER A 93 -17.19 -32.80 23.55
C SER A 93 -17.24 -32.35 22.09
N LYS A 94 -17.23 -31.03 21.81
CA LYS A 94 -16.17 -30.39 21.00
C LYS A 94 -16.23 -28.85 20.97
N SER A 95 -15.34 -28.25 21.76
CA SER A 95 -14.70 -26.96 21.49
C SER A 95 -13.41 -27.25 20.73
N THR A 96 -13.20 -26.63 19.56
CA THR A 96 -11.88 -26.50 18.96
C THR A 96 -11.82 -25.25 18.08
N SER A 97 -11.32 -24.16 18.65
CA SER A 97 -10.57 -23.14 17.92
C SER A 97 -9.31 -23.80 17.35
N LYS A 98 -9.05 -23.65 16.05
CA LYS A 98 -7.73 -23.96 15.46
C LYS A 98 -7.35 -22.91 14.43
N ILE A 99 -6.36 -22.11 14.82
CA ILE A 99 -5.44 -21.39 13.95
C ILE A 99 -4.68 -22.46 13.14
N CYS A 100 -4.71 -22.37 11.82
CA CYS A 100 -3.95 -23.24 10.94
C CYS A 100 -3.07 -22.39 10.03
N THR A 101 -1.77 -22.38 10.35
CA THR A 101 -0.69 -22.03 9.45
C THR A 101 -0.52 -23.15 8.43
N THR A 102 -0.60 -22.85 7.14
CA THR A 102 -0.14 -23.76 6.09
C THR A 102 0.80 -23.03 5.14
N LEU A 103 2.07 -23.43 5.20
CA LEU A 103 3.02 -23.39 4.09
C LEU A 103 2.37 -23.94 2.81
N PHE A 104 2.60 -23.30 1.67
CA PHE A 104 2.83 -24.02 0.41
C PHE A 104 3.77 -23.25 -0.52
N ASP A 105 4.42 -24.08 -1.33
CA ASP A 105 5.69 -23.96 -2.03
C ASP A 105 5.70 -23.05 -3.26
N GLN A 106 6.92 -22.70 -3.66
CA GLN A 106 7.26 -21.95 -4.86
C GLN A 106 6.95 -22.74 -6.14
N THR A 107 6.32 -22.09 -7.14
CA THR A 107 6.57 -22.40 -8.55
C THR A 107 6.55 -21.11 -9.38
N SER A 108 7.49 -21.05 -10.30
CA SER A 108 7.99 -19.93 -11.09
C SER A 108 7.15 -19.63 -12.34
N SER A 109 6.96 -18.35 -12.69
CA SER A 109 7.18 -17.79 -14.05
C SER A 109 6.83 -16.29 -14.14
N PRO A 110 7.45 -15.54 -15.08
CA PRO A 110 7.56 -14.09 -15.00
C PRO A 110 6.40 -13.38 -15.73
N SER A 111 5.86 -12.33 -15.10
CA SER A 111 4.98 -11.39 -15.80
C SER A 111 5.37 -9.97 -15.41
N SER A 112 5.95 -9.29 -16.39
CA SER A 112 6.35 -7.89 -16.38
C SER A 112 5.15 -6.98 -16.18
N SER A 113 5.15 -6.18 -15.12
CA SER A 113 4.41 -4.92 -15.03
C SER A 113 5.03 -4.06 -13.91
N PRO A 114 5.17 -2.74 -14.12
CA PRO A 114 5.95 -1.89 -13.23
C PRO A 114 5.11 -1.57 -11.98
N SER A 115 5.48 -2.17 -10.85
CA SER A 115 4.98 -1.77 -9.53
C SER A 115 5.74 -0.52 -9.09
N ILE A 116 5.23 0.65 -9.44
CA ILE A 116 5.57 1.91 -8.77
C ILE A 116 4.84 1.94 -7.43
N SER A 117 5.49 1.38 -6.41
CA SER A 117 5.22 1.71 -5.01
C SER A 117 6.23 2.77 -4.58
N GLU A 118 5.92 4.04 -4.85
CA GLU A 118 6.60 5.16 -4.20
C GLU A 118 5.84 5.51 -2.92
N GLU A 119 6.28 4.91 -1.81
CA GLU A 119 6.08 5.49 -0.49
C GLU A 119 7.43 6.09 -0.07
N CYS A 120 7.67 7.37 -0.40
CA CYS A 120 8.77 8.14 0.17
C CYS A 120 8.40 9.63 0.20
N GLY A 121 8.15 10.13 1.41
CA GLY A 121 7.73 11.49 1.66
C GLY A 121 8.81 12.51 1.31
N HIS A 122 8.42 13.50 0.52
CA HIS A 122 8.97 14.86 0.54
C HIS A 122 7.87 15.81 0.07
N ASP A 123 7.17 16.41 1.04
CA ASP A 123 6.46 17.70 1.04
C ASP A 123 5.92 18.22 -0.31
N SER A 124 5.22 17.37 -1.06
CA SER A 124 4.19 17.87 -1.98
C SER A 124 2.95 18.05 -1.13
N ALA A 125 2.72 19.28 -0.65
CA ALA A 125 1.58 19.64 0.17
C ALA A 125 0.32 18.93 -0.35
N THR A 126 -0.10 17.89 0.38
CA THR A 126 -1.24 17.07 -0.01
C THR A 126 -2.49 17.91 0.14
N ILE A 127 -3.36 17.87 -0.86
CA ILE A 127 -4.65 18.55 -0.79
C ILE A 127 -5.64 17.55 -0.21
N GLU A 128 -6.31 17.99 0.85
CA GLU A 128 -7.40 17.26 1.46
C GLU A 128 -8.65 17.40 0.58
N ILE A 129 -9.08 16.32 -0.08
CA ILE A 129 -10.41 16.29 -0.73
C ILE A 129 -11.50 16.04 0.32
N HIS A 130 -11.14 15.28 1.36
CA HIS A 130 -11.97 14.90 2.49
C HIS A 130 -11.04 14.58 3.67
N PRO A 131 -11.46 14.72 4.95
CA PRO A 131 -10.64 14.40 6.13
C PRO A 131 -9.94 13.03 6.16
N ALA A 132 -10.35 12.09 5.30
CA ALA A 132 -9.79 10.75 5.17
C ALA A 132 -9.08 10.50 3.83
N ILE A 133 -9.08 11.47 2.93
CA ILE A 133 -8.56 11.37 1.56
C ILE A 133 -7.64 12.55 1.30
N GLN A 134 -6.35 12.25 1.29
CA GLN A 134 -5.29 13.17 0.90
C GLN A 134 -4.76 12.73 -0.46
N ILE A 135 -4.71 13.66 -1.41
CA ILE A 135 -4.13 13.41 -2.74
C ILE A 135 -3.22 14.56 -3.15
N LEU A 136 -2.42 14.35 -4.19
CA LEU A 136 -1.57 15.40 -4.73
C LEU A 136 -2.38 16.42 -5.55
N PRO A 137 -1.93 17.70 -5.62
CA PRO A 137 -2.55 18.72 -6.46
C PRO A 137 -2.71 18.32 -7.94
N SER A 138 -1.71 17.62 -8.49
CA SER A 138 -1.74 17.10 -9.86
C SER A 138 -2.83 16.07 -10.08
N GLN A 139 -3.03 15.17 -9.11
CA GLN A 139 -4.10 14.17 -9.11
C GLN A 139 -5.47 14.84 -9.01
N LYS A 140 -5.60 15.89 -8.18
CA LYS A 140 -6.86 16.66 -8.08
C LYS A 140 -7.24 17.29 -9.41
N LYS A 141 -6.29 17.95 -10.09
CA LYS A 141 -6.52 18.56 -11.40
C LYS A 141 -6.94 17.53 -12.45
N LEU A 142 -6.36 16.32 -12.40
CA LEU A 142 -6.74 15.21 -13.28
C LEU A 142 -8.19 14.77 -13.02
N LEU A 143 -8.58 14.61 -11.76
CA LEU A 143 -9.93 14.22 -11.37
C LEU A 143 -10.98 15.29 -11.72
N ASP A 144 -10.65 16.58 -11.51
CA ASP A 144 -11.55 17.70 -11.83
C ASP A 144 -11.81 17.83 -13.35
N ALA A 145 -10.91 17.30 -14.19
CA ALA A 145 -11.08 17.29 -15.64
C ALA A 145 -11.96 16.14 -16.16
N MET A 146 -12.32 15.18 -15.30
CA MET A 146 -13.11 14.02 -15.68
C MET A 146 -14.61 14.31 -15.58
N ALA A 147 -15.30 14.31 -16.71
CA ALA A 147 -16.75 14.49 -16.77
C ALA A 147 -17.54 13.18 -16.54
N ASP A 148 -16.96 12.02 -16.85
CA ASP A 148 -17.63 10.73 -16.67
C ASP A 148 -17.47 10.21 -15.22
N PRO A 149 -18.57 9.98 -14.48
CA PRO A 149 -18.51 9.47 -13.11
C PRO A 149 -17.79 8.13 -13.01
N LYS A 150 -17.92 7.26 -14.02
CA LYS A 150 -17.32 5.93 -14.00
C LYS A 150 -15.81 6.01 -14.15
N THR A 151 -15.30 6.79 -15.10
CA THR A 151 -13.85 7.05 -15.22
C THR A 151 -13.30 7.71 -13.95
N TYR A 152 -14.00 8.71 -13.41
CA TYR A 152 -13.61 9.36 -12.16
C TYR A 152 -13.44 8.35 -11.02
N ILE A 153 -14.42 7.45 -10.83
CA ILE A 153 -14.39 6.42 -9.78
C ILE A 153 -13.19 5.49 -9.95
N TYR A 154 -12.93 4.97 -11.15
CA TYR A 154 -11.78 4.08 -11.34
C TYR A 154 -10.45 4.79 -11.09
N SER A 155 -10.32 6.04 -11.55
CA SER A 155 -9.10 6.82 -11.33
C SER A 155 -8.86 7.11 -9.85
N ILE A 156 -9.88 7.55 -9.10
CA ILE A 156 -9.72 7.81 -7.67
C ILE A 156 -9.52 6.52 -6.85
N MET A 157 -10.15 5.40 -7.23
CA MET A 157 -9.91 4.12 -6.56
C MET A 157 -8.45 3.67 -6.69
N GLU A 158 -7.84 3.86 -7.86
CA GLU A 158 -6.42 3.54 -8.09
C GLU A 158 -5.46 4.46 -7.34
N MET A 159 -5.90 5.68 -7.01
CA MET A 159 -5.13 6.61 -6.16
C MET A 159 -5.26 6.29 -4.67
N LEU A 160 -6.42 5.80 -4.23
CA LEU A 160 -6.73 5.54 -2.82
C LEU A 160 -6.23 4.17 -2.33
N TRP A 161 -6.22 3.18 -3.21
CA TRP A 161 -5.85 1.80 -2.89
C TRP A 161 -4.93 1.22 -3.95
N SER A 162 -3.96 0.44 -3.50
CA SER A 162 -3.08 -0.30 -4.40
C SER A 162 -3.85 -1.39 -5.16
N ARG A 163 -3.30 -1.80 -6.30
CA ARG A 163 -3.87 -2.88 -7.14
C ARG A 163 -4.06 -4.19 -6.36
N SER A 164 -3.14 -4.52 -5.45
CA SER A 164 -3.25 -5.74 -4.64
C SER A 164 -4.43 -5.68 -3.68
N VAL A 165 -4.67 -4.52 -3.06
CA VAL A 165 -5.82 -4.30 -2.17
C VAL A 165 -7.12 -4.41 -2.95
N LEU A 166 -7.23 -3.72 -4.10
CA LEU A 166 -8.44 -3.77 -4.95
C LEU A 166 -8.76 -5.18 -5.48
N ALA A 167 -7.75 -6.02 -5.71
CA ALA A 167 -7.97 -7.39 -6.16
C ALA A 167 -8.47 -8.33 -5.04
N THR A 168 -8.00 -8.10 -3.81
CA THR A 168 -8.19 -9.01 -2.66
C THR A 168 -9.32 -8.59 -1.73
N HIS A 169 -9.72 -7.32 -1.72
CA HIS A 169 -10.77 -6.79 -0.86
C HIS A 169 -12.11 -6.69 -1.60
N SER A 170 -13.18 -6.54 -0.84
CA SER A 170 -14.53 -6.31 -1.34
C SER A 170 -15.16 -5.09 -0.67
N MET A 171 -16.26 -4.61 -1.24
CA MET A 171 -16.94 -3.44 -0.68
C MET A 171 -17.60 -3.70 0.68
N THR A 172 -18.05 -4.93 0.92
CA THR A 172 -18.90 -5.24 2.08
C THR A 172 -18.29 -6.26 3.02
N GLY A 173 -17.20 -6.93 2.62
CA GLY A 173 -16.62 -8.02 3.39
C GLY A 173 -17.47 -9.29 3.41
N LYS A 174 -18.56 -9.37 2.62
CA LYS A 174 -19.52 -10.47 2.67
C LYS A 174 -19.26 -11.49 1.56
N VAL A 175 -19.46 -12.77 1.88
CA VAL A 175 -19.49 -13.84 0.88
C VAL A 175 -20.68 -13.63 -0.05
N SER A 176 -20.47 -13.83 -1.35
CA SER A 176 -21.56 -13.79 -2.31
C SER A 176 -22.52 -14.95 -2.09
N ASN A 177 -23.84 -14.69 -2.11
CA ASN A 177 -24.85 -15.73 -1.99
C ASN A 177 -24.74 -16.83 -3.06
N ALA A 178 -24.17 -16.49 -4.22
CA ALA A 178 -23.97 -17.43 -5.32
C ALA A 178 -22.74 -18.34 -5.14
N HIS A 179 -21.80 -17.99 -4.24
CA HIS A 179 -20.53 -18.70 -4.04
C HIS A 179 -20.25 -18.86 -2.55
N LYS A 180 -21.12 -19.61 -1.86
CA LYS A 180 -21.02 -19.83 -0.41
C LYS A 180 -19.85 -20.72 0.00
N ASP A 181 -19.26 -21.41 -0.97
CA ASP A 181 -18.07 -22.26 -0.85
C ASP A 181 -16.76 -21.46 -0.81
N LYS A 182 -16.79 -20.18 -1.19
CA LYS A 182 -15.62 -19.31 -1.20
C LYS A 182 -15.53 -18.50 0.10
N ASP A 183 -14.30 -18.32 0.59
CA ASP A 183 -14.04 -17.46 1.73
C ASP A 183 -14.38 -15.99 1.42
N ALA A 184 -14.81 -15.28 2.46
CA ALA A 184 -15.10 -13.86 2.36
C ALA A 184 -13.82 -13.06 2.10
N LYS A 185 -13.85 -12.20 1.10
CA LYS A 185 -12.82 -11.16 0.95
C LYS A 185 -12.95 -10.16 2.10
N PRO A 186 -11.85 -9.66 2.69
CA PRO A 186 -11.91 -8.57 3.67
C PRO A 186 -12.58 -7.32 3.09
N CYS A 187 -13.14 -6.47 3.95
CA CYS A 187 -13.74 -5.19 3.53
C CYS A 187 -12.66 -4.13 3.27
N LEU A 188 -12.91 -3.27 2.28
CA LEU A 188 -12.12 -2.06 2.09
C LEU A 188 -12.24 -1.12 3.30
N ASP A 189 -11.26 -0.22 3.44
CA ASP A 189 -11.29 0.83 4.47
C ASP A 189 -12.57 1.66 4.35
N GLN A 190 -13.49 1.41 5.30
CA GLN A 190 -14.83 1.96 5.25
C GLN A 190 -14.85 3.48 5.39
N VAL A 191 -13.86 4.07 6.06
CA VAL A 191 -13.76 5.53 6.24
C VAL A 191 -13.50 6.19 4.88
N LYS A 192 -12.54 5.65 4.12
CA LYS A 192 -12.22 6.12 2.76
C LYS A 192 -13.36 5.88 1.79
N VAL A 193 -14.05 4.74 1.89
CA VAL A 193 -15.21 4.41 1.06
C VAL A 193 -16.35 5.41 1.26
N VAL A 194 -16.72 5.70 2.52
CA VAL A 194 -17.80 6.66 2.84
C VAL A 194 -17.43 8.06 2.36
N ALA A 195 -16.18 8.48 2.59
CA ALA A 195 -15.66 9.75 2.09
C ALA A 195 -15.78 9.88 0.56
N LEU A 196 -15.41 8.82 -0.17
CA LEU A 196 -15.52 8.77 -1.63
C LEU A 196 -16.98 8.88 -2.09
N CYS A 197 -17.88 8.09 -1.51
CA CYS A 197 -19.31 8.15 -1.84
C CYS A 197 -19.90 9.54 -1.58
N GLY A 198 -19.56 10.18 -0.46
CA GLY A 198 -19.97 11.55 -0.16
C GLY A 198 -19.50 12.55 -1.21
N LYS A 199 -18.24 12.42 -1.66
CA LYS A 199 -17.69 13.31 -2.69
C LYS A 199 -18.32 13.13 -4.06
N LEU A 200 -18.60 11.90 -4.47
CA LEU A 200 -19.28 11.60 -5.74
C LEU A 200 -20.68 12.21 -5.79
N ASN A 201 -21.41 12.13 -4.68
CA ASN A 201 -22.75 12.72 -4.58
C ASN A 201 -22.71 14.24 -4.77
N LEU A 202 -21.72 14.91 -4.17
CA LEU A 202 -21.51 16.36 -4.32
C LEU A 202 -21.06 16.75 -5.73
N ALA A 203 -20.26 15.94 -6.41
CA ALA A 203 -19.62 16.30 -7.68
C ALA A 203 -20.51 16.07 -8.91
N PHE A 204 -21.41 15.06 -8.88
CA PHE A 204 -22.13 14.61 -10.08
C PHE A 204 -23.66 14.65 -9.95
N PHE A 205 -24.21 14.84 -8.75
CA PHE A 205 -25.65 14.74 -8.50
C PHE A 205 -26.24 16.00 -7.84
N GLN A 206 -25.57 17.15 -7.97
CA GLN A 206 -26.12 18.48 -7.63
C GLN A 206 -26.79 19.17 -8.81
#